data_AF-M8DM65-F1
#
_entry.id   AF-M8DM65-F1
#
_cell.length_a   1.000
_cell.length_b   1.000
_cell.length_c   1.000
_cell.angle_alpha   90.00
_cell.angle_beta   90.00
_cell.angle_gamma   90.00
#
_symmetry.space_group_name_H-M   'P 1'
#
loop_
_entity.id
_entity.type
_entity.pdbx_description
1 polymer ?
#
loop_
_entity_poly.entity_id
_entity_poly.type
_entity_poly.pdbx_seq_one_letter_code
_entity_poly.pdbx_strand_id
1 'polypeptide(L)'
;MAISIAAADAYIAEWVIVVEDWFDADEASKTRLLNVASRTLTTRFPKYTIPDAAVYETAAAFATAFNDQNKLAIQGVQSFSLTGVASFTFRDWARELADLIPQPALDIIGEDPDNTDLPSPSRRRVGWSVM
;
A
#
# COMPACT_ATOMS: atom_id res chain seq x y z
N MET A 1 -5.95 -8.86 -14.97
CA MET A 1 -5.61 -8.32 -16.31
C MET A 1 -4.12 -7.97 -16.28
N ALA A 2 -3.49 -7.48 -17.35
CA ALA A 2 -2.10 -7.00 -17.23
C ALA A 2 -2.11 -5.67 -16.47
N ILE A 3 -1.59 -5.65 -15.25
CA ILE A 3 -1.41 -4.44 -14.43
C ILE A 3 -0.65 -3.40 -15.27
N SER A 4 -1.25 -2.23 -15.50
CA SER A 4 -0.65 -1.17 -16.33
C SER A 4 -0.68 0.17 -15.60
N ILE A 5 0.33 1.01 -15.87
CA ILE A 5 0.44 2.34 -15.27
C ILE A 5 -0.77 3.20 -15.64
N ALA A 6 -1.21 3.15 -16.90
CA ALA A 6 -2.36 3.94 -17.35
C ALA A 6 -3.66 3.58 -16.63
N ALA A 7 -3.90 2.28 -16.38
CA ALA A 7 -5.05 1.83 -15.61
C ALA A 7 -4.93 2.23 -14.12
N ALA A 8 -3.72 2.15 -13.56
CA ALA A 8 -3.45 2.61 -12.19
C ALA A 8 -3.67 4.12 -12.05
N ASP A 9 -3.19 4.93 -12.99
CA ASP A 9 -3.35 6.40 -12.99
C ASP A 9 -4.84 6.78 -13.06
N ALA A 10 -5.62 6.13 -13.93
CA ALA A 10 -7.06 6.37 -14.04
C ALA A 10 -7.81 6.02 -12.74
N TYR A 11 -7.49 4.85 -12.15
CA TYR A 11 -8.12 4.41 -10.92
C TYR A 11 -7.75 5.31 -9.73
N ILE A 12 -6.46 5.60 -9.55
CA ILE A 12 -5.95 6.38 -8.41
C ILE A 12 -6.49 7.81 -8.47
N ALA A 13 -6.60 8.42 -9.64
CA ALA A 13 -7.19 9.75 -9.79
C ALA A 13 -8.67 9.84 -9.38
N GLU A 14 -9.42 8.74 -9.49
CA GLU A 14 -10.86 8.71 -9.25
C GLU A 14 -11.22 8.23 -7.83
N TRP A 15 -10.45 7.28 -7.29
CA TRP A 15 -10.84 6.54 -6.08
C TRP A 15 -9.93 6.79 -4.87
N VAL A 16 -8.73 7.36 -5.05
CA VAL A 16 -7.77 7.62 -3.97
C VAL A 16 -7.75 9.11 -3.61
N ILE A 17 -7.76 9.41 -2.30
CA ILE A 17 -7.77 10.79 -1.79
C ILE A 17 -6.40 11.46 -1.92
N VAL A 18 -5.33 10.77 -1.51
CA VAL A 18 -3.95 11.29 -1.51
C VAL A 18 -3.23 10.70 -2.71
N VAL A 19 -2.98 11.53 -3.71
CA VAL A 19 -2.48 11.08 -5.01
C VAL A 19 -1.15 11.71 -5.40
N GLU A 20 -0.70 12.76 -4.71
CA GLU A 20 0.48 13.54 -5.11
C GLU A 20 1.73 12.65 -5.20
N ASP A 21 2.01 11.87 -4.15
CA ASP A 21 3.17 10.97 -4.09
C ASP A 21 3.17 9.90 -5.21
N TRP A 22 2.00 9.53 -5.73
CA TRP A 22 1.90 8.63 -6.89
C TRP A 22 2.19 9.37 -8.19
N PHE A 23 1.56 10.53 -8.42
CA PHE A 23 1.72 11.28 -9.66
C PHE A 23 3.10 11.93 -9.83
N ASP A 24 3.77 12.25 -8.72
CA ASP A 24 5.13 12.79 -8.72
C ASP A 24 6.20 11.69 -8.94
N ALA A 25 5.83 10.41 -8.82
CA ALA A 25 6.73 9.29 -9.05
C ALA A 25 7.00 9.05 -10.54
N ASP A 26 8.26 8.75 -10.89
CA ASP A 26 8.64 8.34 -12.24
C ASP A 26 8.04 6.97 -12.63
N GLU A 27 7.92 6.71 -13.93
CA GLU A 27 7.32 5.46 -14.44
C GLU A 27 8.01 4.20 -13.92
N ALA A 28 9.34 4.22 -13.73
CA ALA A 28 10.06 3.07 -13.21
C ALA A 28 9.74 2.84 -11.74
N SER A 29 9.58 3.90 -10.94
CA SER A 29 9.12 3.81 -9.55
C SER A 29 7.66 3.34 -9.46
N LYS A 30 6.75 3.87 -10.29
CA LYS A 30 5.36 3.37 -10.39
C LYS A 30 5.32 1.88 -10.70
N THR A 31 6.13 1.42 -11.65
CA THR A 31 6.25 0.00 -11.99
C THR A 31 6.74 -0.84 -10.80
N ARG A 32 7.75 -0.36 -10.05
CA ARG A 32 8.24 -1.06 -8.85
C ARG A 32 7.15 -1.14 -7.77
N LEU A 33 6.42 -0.06 -7.53
CA LEU A 33 5.33 -0.01 -6.56
C LEU A 33 4.25 -1.03 -6.90
N LEU A 34 3.81 -1.09 -8.16
CA LEU A 34 2.82 -2.06 -8.63
C LEU A 34 3.30 -3.51 -8.48
N ASN A 35 4.55 -3.79 -8.85
CA ASN A 35 5.15 -5.13 -8.69
C ASN A 35 5.23 -5.54 -7.22
N VAL A 36 5.64 -4.63 -6.34
CA VAL A 36 5.75 -4.90 -4.89
C VAL A 36 4.37 -5.04 -4.26
N ALA A 37 3.39 -4.22 -4.64
CA ALA A 37 2.00 -4.31 -4.20
C ALA A 37 1.40 -5.68 -4.57
N SER A 38 1.50 -6.06 -5.86
CA SER A 38 1.04 -7.36 -6.35
C SER A 38 1.71 -8.53 -5.62
N ARG A 39 3.04 -8.50 -5.46
CA ARG A 39 3.78 -9.53 -4.72
C ARG A 39 3.36 -9.61 -3.25
N THR A 40 3.14 -8.47 -2.61
CA THR A 40 2.79 -8.41 -1.19
C THR A 40 1.40 -8.98 -0.96
N LEU A 41 0.42 -8.59 -1.79
CA LEU A 41 -0.94 -9.13 -1.73
C LEU A 41 -0.96 -10.64 -2.01
N THR A 42 -0.30 -11.11 -3.07
CA THR A 42 -0.26 -12.54 -3.42
C THR A 42 0.43 -13.39 -2.35
N THR A 43 1.48 -12.88 -1.73
CA THR A 43 2.17 -13.58 -0.63
C THR A 43 1.33 -13.62 0.64
N ARG A 44 0.60 -12.53 0.94
CA ARG A 44 -0.22 -12.44 2.15
C ARG A 44 -1.54 -13.20 2.04
N PHE A 45 -2.14 -13.19 0.85
CA PHE A 45 -3.45 -13.75 0.54
C PHE A 45 -3.36 -14.79 -0.58
N PRO A 46 -2.59 -15.89 -0.41
CA PRO A 46 -2.30 -16.84 -1.49
C PRO A 46 -3.52 -17.62 -1.98
N LYS A 47 -4.61 -17.63 -1.21
CA LYS A 47 -5.86 -18.34 -1.54
C LYS A 47 -6.89 -17.45 -2.24
N TYR A 48 -6.69 -16.13 -2.21
CA TYR A 48 -7.65 -15.18 -2.75
C TYR A 48 -7.27 -14.82 -4.19
N THR A 49 -8.27 -14.63 -5.02
CA THR A 49 -8.13 -13.94 -6.29
C THR A 49 -7.95 -12.46 -5.99
N ILE A 50 -6.86 -11.87 -6.47
CA ILE A 50 -6.54 -10.46 -6.20
C ILE A 50 -6.98 -9.63 -7.40
N PRO A 51 -8.03 -8.80 -7.27
CA PRO A 51 -8.43 -7.89 -8.33
C PRO A 51 -7.39 -6.78 -8.52
N ASP A 52 -7.28 -6.32 -9.77
CA ASP A 52 -6.30 -5.29 -10.15
C ASP A 52 -6.53 -3.97 -9.37
N ALA A 53 -7.79 -3.64 -9.04
CA ALA A 53 -8.15 -2.47 -8.23
C ALA A 53 -7.51 -2.50 -6.83
N ALA A 54 -7.46 -3.66 -6.17
CA ALA A 54 -6.81 -3.80 -4.87
C ALA A 54 -5.29 -3.59 -4.96
N VAL A 55 -4.68 -3.95 -6.11
CA VAL A 55 -3.27 -3.67 -6.39
C VAL A 55 -3.02 -2.17 -6.56
N TYR A 56 -3.94 -1.44 -7.20
CA TYR A 56 -3.80 0.01 -7.38
C TYR A 56 -3.93 0.78 -6.06
N GLU A 57 -4.91 0.42 -5.23
CA GLU A 57 -5.06 0.97 -3.87
C GLU A 57 -3.80 0.75 -3.02
N THR A 58 -3.27 -0.48 -3.01
CA THR A 58 -2.05 -0.79 -2.26
C THR A 58 -0.82 -0.09 -2.82
N ALA A 59 -0.72 0.08 -4.14
CA ALA A 59 0.38 0.80 -4.75
C ALA A 59 0.38 2.30 -4.38
N ALA A 60 -0.79 2.94 -4.33
CA ALA A 60 -0.93 4.32 -3.87
C ALA A 60 -0.57 4.49 -2.38
N ALA A 61 -1.00 3.54 -1.53
CA ALA A 61 -0.60 3.51 -0.12
C ALA A 61 0.92 3.30 0.05
N PHE A 62 1.56 2.54 -0.83
CA PHE A 62 3.02 2.40 -0.81
C PHE A 62 3.73 3.64 -1.32
N ALA A 63 3.17 4.36 -2.30
CA ALA A 63 3.75 5.62 -2.77
C ALA A 63 3.86 6.63 -1.62
N THR A 64 2.78 6.79 -0.85
CA THR A 64 2.75 7.69 0.33
C THR A 64 3.67 7.20 1.46
N ALA A 65 3.69 5.90 1.74
CA ALA A 65 4.56 5.33 2.77
C ALA A 65 6.06 5.42 2.42
N PHE A 66 6.40 5.34 1.13
CA PHE A 66 7.78 5.43 0.62
C PHE A 66 8.03 6.73 -0.13
N ASN A 67 7.42 7.84 0.31
CA ASN A 67 7.76 9.17 -0.21
C ASN A 67 9.16 9.61 0.27
N ASP A 68 9.71 10.66 -0.33
CA ASP A 68 11.11 11.04 -0.12
C ASP A 68 11.44 11.40 1.34
N GLN A 69 10.49 11.95 2.08
CA GLN A 69 10.65 12.22 3.51
C GLN A 69 10.65 10.95 4.34
N ASN A 70 9.73 10.03 4.08
CA ASN A 70 9.61 8.77 4.81
C ASN A 70 10.75 7.79 4.49
N LYS A 71 11.34 7.86 3.28
CA LYS A 71 12.58 7.13 2.95
C LYS A 71 13.73 7.45 3.91
N LEU A 72 13.86 8.71 4.34
CA LEU A 72 14.90 9.12 5.30
C LEU A 72 14.69 8.42 6.66
N ALA A 73 13.44 8.31 7.10
CA ALA A 73 13.10 7.58 8.32
C ALA A 73 13.49 6.10 8.23
N ILE A 74 13.22 5.46 7.08
CA ILE A 74 13.59 4.06 6.80
C ILE A 74 15.10 3.87 6.79
N GLN A 75 15.85 4.86 6.29
CA GLN A 75 17.32 4.86 6.26
C GLN A 75 17.96 5.16 7.62
N GLY A 76 17.15 5.34 8.68
CA GLY A 76 17.63 5.51 10.06
C GLY A 76 17.81 6.95 10.51
N VAL A 77 17.35 7.93 9.73
CA VAL A 77 17.30 9.32 10.17
C VAL A 77 16.17 9.46 11.19
N GLN A 78 16.50 9.76 12.45
CA GLN A 78 15.51 9.90 13.52
C GLN A 78 14.86 11.29 13.55
N SER A 79 15.62 12.31 13.18
CA SER A 79 15.13 13.67 13.03
C SER A 79 16.02 14.44 12.07
N PHE A 80 15.45 15.42 11.39
CA PHE A 80 16.20 16.44 10.68
C PHE A 80 15.53 17.79 10.90
N SER A 81 16.34 18.84 10.96
CA SER A 81 15.88 20.20 11.15
C SER A 81 16.43 21.10 10.07
N LEU A 82 15.57 21.98 9.56
CA LEU A 82 15.97 23.08 8.71
C LEU A 82 15.96 24.34 9.58
N THR A 83 17.15 24.89 9.84
CA THR A 83 17.34 26.02 10.76
C THR A 83 16.40 27.18 10.40
N GLY A 84 15.57 27.60 11.36
CA GLY A 84 14.65 28.74 11.22
C GLY A 84 13.34 28.45 10.48
N VAL A 85 13.10 27.21 10.03
CA VAL A 85 11.90 26.85 9.26
C VAL A 85 11.08 25.78 9.96
N ALA A 86 11.66 24.60 10.21
CA ALA A 86 10.93 23.48 10.80
C ALA A 86 11.88 22.40 11.36
N SER A 87 11.39 21.64 12.33
CA SER A 87 12.04 20.44 12.85
C SER A 87 11.08 19.26 12.69
N PHE A 88 11.57 18.18 12.09
CA PHE A 88 10.80 16.95 11.88
C PHE A 88 11.40 15.83 12.70
N THR A 89 10.56 15.10 13.42
CA THR A 89 10.95 13.95 14.24
C THR A 89 10.11 12.75 13.80
N PHE A 90 10.76 11.64 13.50
CA PHE A 90 10.09 10.42 13.10
C PHE A 90 9.81 9.55 14.33
N ARG A 91 8.59 9.01 14.43
CA ARG A 91 8.20 8.00 15.42
C ARG A 91 8.24 6.60 14.77
N ASP A 92 8.24 5.54 15.57
CA ASP A 92 8.26 4.13 15.12
C ASP A 92 7.52 3.92 13.79
N TRP A 93 8.25 3.49 12.77
CA TRP A 93 7.74 3.28 11.42
C TRP A 93 7.26 1.84 11.24
N ALA A 94 6.27 1.62 10.38
CA ALA A 94 5.74 0.28 10.09
C ALA A 94 6.85 -0.61 9.50
N ARG A 95 7.25 -1.65 10.24
CA ARG A 95 8.37 -2.51 9.83
C ARG A 95 8.06 -3.44 8.67
N GLU A 96 6.79 -3.79 8.45
CA GLU A 96 6.38 -4.75 7.43
C GLU A 96 5.43 -4.14 6.39
N LEU A 97 5.69 -4.44 5.11
CA LEU A 97 4.83 -4.04 3.99
C LEU A 97 3.38 -4.53 4.14
N ALA A 98 3.16 -5.63 4.86
CA ALA A 98 1.84 -6.17 5.12
C ALA A 98 0.97 -5.26 6.01
N ASP A 99 1.60 -4.44 6.87
CA ASP A 99 0.88 -3.52 7.76
C ASP A 99 0.42 -2.25 7.02
N LEU A 100 1.03 -1.98 5.86
CA LEU A 100 0.73 -0.84 4.99
C LEU A 100 -0.43 -1.13 4.01
N ILE A 101 -1.06 -2.30 4.08
CA ILE A 101 -2.20 -2.63 3.22
C ILE A 101 -3.44 -1.84 3.69
N PRO A 102 -4.01 -0.96 2.83
CA PRO A 102 -5.16 -0.14 3.18
C PRO A 102 -6.42 -1.01 3.32
N GLN A 103 -7.40 -0.54 4.12
CA GLN A 103 -8.65 -1.28 4.35
C GLN A 103 -9.46 -1.41 3.06
N PRO A 104 -9.60 -0.36 2.22
CA PRO A 104 -10.27 -0.47 0.92
C PRO A 104 -9.77 -1.62 0.05
N ALA A 105 -8.45 -1.86 0.00
CA ALA A 105 -7.91 -2.98 -0.76
C ALA A 105 -8.36 -4.35 -0.23
N LEU A 106 -8.53 -4.49 1.09
CA LEU A 106 -9.06 -5.72 1.69
C LEU A 106 -10.54 -5.89 1.39
N ASP A 107 -11.30 -4.80 1.46
CA ASP A 107 -12.74 -4.82 1.18
C ASP A 107 -12.99 -5.20 -0.30
N ILE A 108 -12.22 -4.63 -1.23
CA ILE A 108 -12.26 -4.99 -2.66
C ILE A 108 -11.94 -6.47 -2.88
N ILE A 109 -10.95 -7.03 -2.17
CA ILE A 109 -10.64 -8.48 -2.25
C ILE A 109 -11.80 -9.31 -1.68
N GLY A 110 -12.43 -8.87 -0.59
CA GLY A 110 -13.52 -9.58 0.06
C GLY A 110 -14.86 -9.54 -0.70
N GLU A 111 -15.10 -8.49 -1.49
CA GLU A 111 -16.29 -8.31 -2.32
C GLU A 111 -16.16 -8.99 -3.70
N ASP A 112 -14.97 -9.46 -4.06
CA ASP A 112 -14.73 -10.11 -5.34
C ASP A 112 -15.55 -11.41 -5.46
N PRO A 113 -16.32 -11.61 -6.56
CA PRO A 113 -17.17 -12.78 -6.75
C PRO A 113 -16.38 -14.10 -6.73
N ASP A 114 -15.11 -14.08 -7.11
CA ASP A 114 -14.23 -15.26 -7.10
C ASP A 114 -13.77 -15.65 -5.68
N ASN A 115 -14.00 -14.79 -4.69
CA ASN A 115 -13.61 -14.99 -3.28
C ASN A 115 -14.80 -15.26 -2.33
N THR A 116 -16.01 -15.47 -2.87
CA THR A 116 -17.25 -15.62 -2.09
C THR A 116 -17.25 -16.75 -1.06
N ASP A 117 -16.42 -17.78 -1.25
CA ASP A 117 -16.28 -18.93 -0.34
C ASP A 117 -15.24 -18.70 0.79
N LEU A 118 -14.50 -17.58 0.75
CA LEU A 118 -13.44 -17.27 1.70
C LEU A 118 -13.91 -16.25 2.75
N PRO A 119 -13.44 -16.37 4.00
CA PRO A 119 -13.75 -15.37 5.02
C PRO A 119 -13.18 -14.00 4.60
N SER A 120 -13.89 -12.91 4.92
CA SER A 120 -13.42 -11.57 4.54
C SER A 120 -12.01 -11.30 5.08
N PRO A 121 -11.06 -10.84 4.24
CA PRO A 121 -9.68 -10.65 4.64
C PRO A 121 -9.60 -9.53 5.68
N SER A 122 -9.19 -9.87 6.90
CA SER A 122 -9.08 -8.89 7.99
C SER A 122 -7.62 -8.50 8.23
N ARG A 123 -7.40 -7.23 8.60
CA ARG A 123 -6.08 -6.71 8.97
C ARG A 123 -5.54 -7.37 10.26
N ARG A 124 -6.42 -7.92 11.10
CA ARG A 124 -6.03 -8.65 12.33
C ARG A 124 -5.76 -10.11 12.01
N ARG A 125 -4.62 -10.64 12.48
CA ARG A 125 -4.50 -12.08 12.71
C ARG A 125 -5.60 -12.45 13.71
N VAL A 126 -6.59 -13.24 13.28
CA VAL A 126 -7.52 -13.88 14.22
C VAL A 126 -6.68 -14.86 15.02
N GLY A 127 -6.10 -14.39 16.11
CA GLY A 127 -5.55 -15.25 17.14
C GLY A 127 -6.71 -16.06 17.68
N TRP A 128 -6.72 -17.36 17.39
CA TRP A 128 -7.66 -18.29 18.00
C TRP A 128 -7.45 -18.22 19.51
N SER A 129 -8.29 -17.48 20.23
CA SER A 129 -8.35 -17.62 21.68
C SER A 129 -9.06 -18.93 21.96
N VAL A 130 -8.29 -20.00 22.12
CA VAL A 130 -8.81 -21.26 22.66
C VAL A 130 -9.13 -20.98 24.13
N MET A 131 -10.39 -21.21 24.49
CA MET A 131 -10.94 -21.10 25.85
C MET A 131 -10.47 -22.26 26.73
#